data_AF-A0A9C9YUF4-F1
#
_entry.id   AF-A0A9C9YUF4-F1
#
_cell.length_a   1.000
_cell.length_b   1.000
_cell.length_c   1.000
_cell.angle_alpha   90.00
_cell.angle_beta   90.00
_cell.angle_gamma   90.00
#
_symmetry.space_group_name_H-M   'P 1'
#
loop_
_entity.id
_entity.type
_entity.pdbx_description
1 polymer ?
#
loop_
_entity_poly.entity_id
_entity_poly.type
_entity_poly.pdbx_seq_one_letter_code
_entity_poly.pdbx_strand_id
1 'polypeptide(L)' 'MLHAIEAEIDKEGNVKLTEQIKLEKSHKALVIILDEKEDLTETAQLSESALAKDWDRVEEDDAWKAYQ' A
#
# COMPACT_ATOMS: atom_id res chain seq x y z
N MET A 1 -0.72 -18.26 6.01
CA MET A 1 -0.84 -16.83 6.35
C MET A 1 -0.11 -16.06 5.26
N LEU A 2 -0.69 -14.99 4.72
CA LEU A 2 0.00 -14.13 3.76
C LEU A 2 0.92 -13.20 4.55
N HIS A 3 2.18 -13.10 4.15
CA HIS A 3 3.14 -12.19 4.75
C HIS A 3 3.77 -11.37 3.62
N ALA A 4 3.65 -10.05 3.71
CA ALA A 4 4.27 -9.12 2.79
C ALA A 4 5.55 -8.62 3.45
N ILE A 5 6.65 -8.69 2.71
CA ILE A 5 7.98 -8.32 3.20
C ILE A 5 8.55 -7.32 2.21
N GLU A 6 9.18 -6.28 2.74
CA GLU A 6 9.83 -5.27 1.92
C GLU A 6 11.09 -5.83 1.28
N ALA A 7 11.34 -5.42 0.04
CA ALA A 7 12.51 -5.82 -0.71
C ALA A 7 12.99 -4.66 -1.58
N GLU A 8 14.30 -4.59 -1.77
CA GLU A 8 14.91 -3.71 -2.75
C GLU A 8 15.07 -4.48 -4.06
N ILE A 9 14.66 -3.86 -5.18
CA ILE A 9 14.87 -4.38 -6.52
C ILE A 9 15.90 -3.48 -7.19
N ASP A 10 17.06 -4.04 -7.54
CA ASP A 10 18.09 -3.27 -8.23
C ASP A 10 17.77 -3.09 -9.73
N LYS A 11 18.59 -2.28 -10.41
CA LYS A 11 18.40 -1.96 -11.84
C LYS A 11 18.54 -3.16 -12.77
N GLU A 12 19.15 -4.25 -12.29
CA GLU A 12 19.32 -5.50 -13.03
C GLU A 12 18.16 -6.47 -12.76
N GLY A 13 17.21 -6.09 -11.88
CA GLY A 13 16.05 -6.88 -11.52
C GLY A 13 16.31 -7.89 -10.41
N ASN A 14 17.45 -7.81 -9.71
CA ASN A 14 17.71 -8.70 -8.57
C ASN A 14 16.93 -8.21 -7.35
N VAL A 15 16.21 -9.14 -6.71
CA VAL A 15 15.42 -8.87 -5.51
C VAL A 15 16.25 -9.19 -4.27
N LYS A 16 16.43 -8.20 -3.40
CA LYS A 16 17.07 -8.34 -2.09
C LYS A 16 16.04 -8.11 -1.00
N LEU A 17 15.73 -9.16 -0.24
CA LEU A 17 14.84 -9.08 0.91
C LEU A 17 15.51 -8.24 2.01
N THR A 18 14.76 -7.32 2.63
CA THR A 18 15.28 -6.50 3.75
C THR A 18 15.48 -7.32 5.02
N GLU A 19 14.75 -8.44 5.14
CA GLU A 19 14.86 -9.39 6.25
C GLU A 19 15.01 -10.84 5.77
N GLN A 20 15.58 -11.68 6.64
CA GLN A 20 15.77 -13.09 6.34
C GLN A 20 14.49 -13.89 6.61
N ILE A 21 13.96 -14.52 5.56
CA ILE A 21 12.79 -15.40 5.67
C ILE A 21 13.25 -16.84 5.87
N LYS A 22 12.74 -17.49 6.92
CA LYS A 22 12.88 -18.94 7.11
C LYS A 22 11.59 -19.63 6.70
N LEU A 23 11.66 -20.43 5.65
CA LEU A 23 10.54 -21.24 5.18
C LEU A 23 10.89 -22.71 5.32
N GLU A 24 10.00 -23.48 5.95
CA GLU A 24 10.18 -24.93 6.14
C GLU A 24 10.14 -25.73 4.82
N LYS A 25 9.63 -25.12 3.76
CA LYS A 25 9.52 -25.70 2.41
C LYS A 25 9.55 -24.60 1.35
N SER A 26 9.72 -24.98 0.09
CA SER A 26 9.58 -24.05 -1.03
C SER A 26 8.14 -23.54 -1.16
N HIS A 27 7.99 -22.23 -1.36
CA HIS A 27 6.70 -21.56 -1.56
C HIS A 27 6.73 -20.76 -2.86
N LYS A 28 5.56 -20.55 -3.46
CA LYS A 28 5.39 -19.54 -4.51
C LYS A 28 5.36 -18.16 -3.85
N ALA A 29 6.02 -17.19 -4.47
CA ALA A 29 6.01 -15.80 -4.04
C ALA A 29 5.30 -14.92 -5.08
N LEU A 30 4.67 -13.85 -4.61
CA LEU A 30 4.16 -12.76 -5.43
C LEU A 30 5.13 -11.60 -5.29
N VAL A 31 5.60 -11.05 -6.41
CA VAL A 31 6.44 -9.85 -6.42
C VAL A 31 5.57 -8.70 -6.93
N ILE A 32 5.49 -7.63 -6.14
CA ILE A 32 4.78 -6.41 -6.50
C ILE A 32 5.85 -5.33 -6.61
N ILE A 33 6.00 -4.75 -7.80
CA ILE A 33 6.90 -3.62 -8.04
C ILE A 33 6.08 -2.37 -7.77
N LEU A 34 6.54 -1.57 -6.81
CA LEU A 34 5.98 -0.24 -6.58
C LEU A 34 6.70 0.71 -7.53
N ASP A 35 5.96 1.48 -8.30
CA ASP A 35 6.55 2.56 -9.08
C ASP A 35 7.28 3.53 -8.11
N GLU A 36 8.39 4.12 -8.58
CA GLU A 36 8.98 5.24 -7.86
C GLU A 36 7.86 6.22 -7.57
N LYS A 37 7.80 6.76 -6.35
CA LYS A 37 6.88 7.84 -6.04
C LYS A 37 7.18 8.96 -7.04
N GLU A 38 6.45 9.02 -8.15
CA GLU A 38 6.15 10.29 -8.78
C GLU A 38 5.71 11.17 -7.62
N ASP A 39 6.33 12.33 -7.45
CA ASP A 39 5.97 13.29 -6.41
C ASP A 39 4.43 13.41 -6.39
N LEU A 40 3.76 12.64 -5.52
CA LEU A 40 2.30 12.55 -5.38
C LEU A 40 1.74 13.86 -4.79
N THR A 41 2.55 14.90 -4.82
CA THR A 41 2.49 16.09 -4.02
C THR A 41 1.48 17.08 -4.58
N GLU A 42 1.11 17.00 -5.86
CA GLU A 42 0.09 17.91 -6.42
C GLU A 42 -1.30 17.27 -6.54
N THR A 43 -1.45 16.10 -7.16
CA THR A 43 -2.80 15.57 -7.44
C THR A 43 -3.49 14.93 -6.23
N ALA A 44 -2.74 14.27 -5.34
CA ALA A 44 -3.32 13.63 -4.15
C ALA A 44 -3.75 14.68 -3.10
N GLN A 45 -2.94 15.73 -2.89
CA GLN A 45 -3.28 16.84 -1.98
C GLN A 45 -4.50 17.65 -2.46
N LEU A 46 -4.63 17.86 -3.78
CA LEU A 46 -5.81 18.49 -4.37
C LEU A 46 -7.07 17.62 -4.22
N SER A 47 -6.92 16.30 -4.34
CA SER A 47 -8.03 15.35 -4.19
C SER A 47 -8.52 15.25 -2.75
N GLU A 48 -7.60 15.23 -1.77
CA GLU A 48 -7.93 15.23 -0.34
C GLU A 48 -8.80 16.45 0.02
N SER A 49 -8.40 17.66 -0.40
CA SER A 49 -9.16 18.89 -0.15
C SER A 49 -10.52 18.91 -0.87
N ALA A 50 -10.65 18.24 -2.01
CA ALA A 50 -11.89 18.14 -2.76
C ALA A 50 -12.85 17.11 -2.15
N LEU A 51 -12.34 15.96 -1.71
CA LEU A 51 -13.10 14.86 -1.10
C LEU A 51 -13.54 15.18 0.34
N ALA A 52 -12.70 15.87 1.13
CA ALA A 52 -13.01 16.21 2.52
C ALA A 52 -14.33 16.98 2.70
N LYS A 53 -14.74 17.76 1.70
CA LYS A 53 -16.00 18.55 1.76
C LYS A 53 -17.26 17.70 1.81
N ASP A 54 -17.23 16.52 1.18
CA ASP A 54 -18.38 15.61 1.12
C ASP A 54 -18.17 14.36 1.99
N TRP A 55 -16.91 14.00 2.27
CA TRP A 55 -16.55 12.79 3.01
C TRP A 55 -16.51 12.97 4.54
N ASP A 56 -16.12 14.16 5.05
CA ASP A 56 -16.03 14.41 6.52
C ASP A 56 -17.39 14.76 7.16
N ARG A 57 -18.48 14.28 6.57
CA ARG A 57 -19.83 14.53 7.09
C ARG A 57 -20.16 13.51 8.18
N VAL A 58 -20.80 13.98 9.25
CA VAL A 58 -21.17 13.14 10.41
C VAL A 58 -22.10 11.99 9.97
N GLU A 59 -22.92 12.22 8.95
CA GLU A 59 -23.81 11.23 8.36
C GLU A 59 -23.05 10.06 7.72
N GLU A 60 -21.89 10.31 7.11
CA GLU A 60 -21.03 9.27 6.56
C GLU A 60 -20.42 8.46 7.70
N ASP A 61 -19.84 9.11 8.71
CA ASP A 61 -19.28 8.45 9.90
C ASP A 61 -20.28 7.49 10.59
N ASP A 62 -21.55 7.89 10.66
CA ASP A 62 -22.62 7.05 11.21
C ASP A 62 -23.03 5.91 10.26
N ALA A 63 -22.99 6.13 8.94
CA ALA A 63 -23.17 5.07 7.95
C ALA A 63 -22.06 4.00 8.05
N TRP A 64 -20.80 4.39 8.26
CA TRP A 64 -19.69 3.45 8.46
C TRP A 64 -19.79 2.67 9.77
N LYS A 65 -20.26 3.29 10.87
CA LYS A 65 -20.53 2.60 12.14
C LYS A 65 -21.63 1.53 12.02
N ALA A 66 -22.60 1.73 11.14
CA ALA A 66 -23.68 0.75 10.90
C ALA A 66 -23.20 -0.52 10.17
N TYR A 67 -21.97 -0.53 9.65
CA TYR A 67 -21.35 -1.66 8.93
C TYR A 67 -20.35 -2.47 9.77
N GLN A 68 -20.19 -2.15 11.06
CA GLN A 68 -19.29 -2.85 11.99
C GLN A 68 -20.05 -3.83 12.91
#